data_AF-A0A0F9H3V7-F1
#
_entry.id   AF-A0A0F9H3V7-F1
#
_cell.length_a   1.000
_cell.length_b   1.000
_cell.length_c   1.000
_cell.angle_alpha   90.00
_cell.angle_beta   90.00
_cell.angle_gamma   90.00
#
_symmetry.space_group_name_H-M   'P 1'
#
loop_
_entity.id
_entity.type
_entity.pdbx_description
1 polymer ?
#
loop_
_entity_poly.entity_id
_entity_poly.type
_entity_poly.pdbx_seq_one_letter_code
_entity_poly.pdbx_strand_id
1 'polypeptide(L)'
;GDLSGPSPIPASVAGQTLGVVQGAKPPEPSYKDSLANPATQEKSTCGAWAIVADCSSGQHHFAKKLVCGKEWCPDCGQDNSAANKRRQARILPKLQQVARLGYFVIEFPDVYRHIGHRGEDPDLDGGKYVAGWCYSKADLRATTNTIVNVLAGERCGRRGRVGGYFGRGLGRWHWFGEKCPGKYNPHFNVLVDGGFLEPELLETIKADLRAALNVPDLIVHYSHFDKPGQIVQKARYVTRATFHNYDWNPYMADELYNFRNVRWWGSWSGPVVWELNEAEAEGEDVDGFQAVSCLQEGVCPDCGQPLKVLRYNHKTGKPVQWSRPVDSVYLDLWQAEEISGSGYYRIPHREWTGYNFSPGELLKLEEMEARKRAWVRVAAERAERERAVEAEYQAVLWRGLMN
;
A
#
# COMPACT_ATOMS: atom_id res chain seq x y z
N GLY A 1 41.33 -36.51 -41.19
CA GLY A 1 42.44 -36.37 -42.14
C GLY A 1 42.16 -35.18 -43.00
N ASP A 2 43.08 -34.21 -42.96
CA ASP A 2 43.48 -33.23 -43.98
C ASP A 2 42.41 -32.44 -44.75
N LEU A 3 42.32 -31.11 -44.60
CA LEU A 3 43.28 -30.06 -45.02
C LEU A 3 43.55 -30.04 -46.54
N SER A 4 42.99 -29.04 -47.22
CA SER A 4 43.61 -28.36 -48.37
C SER A 4 42.79 -27.11 -48.77
N GLY A 5 43.38 -25.92 -48.61
CA GLY A 5 43.00 -24.69 -49.35
C GLY A 5 43.75 -24.64 -50.69
N PRO A 6 44.18 -23.46 -51.22
CA PRO A 6 43.67 -22.09 -51.14
C PRO A 6 43.72 -21.33 -52.51
N SER A 7 43.35 -20.01 -52.51
CA SER A 7 43.85 -18.88 -53.36
C SER A 7 42.77 -18.12 -54.18
N PRO A 8 42.99 -16.85 -54.62
CA PRO A 8 43.91 -15.78 -54.16
C PRO A 8 43.28 -14.37 -54.01
N ILE A 9 44.09 -13.44 -53.47
CA ILE A 9 43.93 -11.98 -53.26
C ILE A 9 44.28 -11.21 -54.58
N PRO A 10 43.84 -9.94 -54.80
CA PRO A 10 44.65 -8.73 -54.46
C PRO A 10 43.77 -7.53 -53.99
N ALA A 11 44.11 -6.69 -52.98
CA ALA A 11 45.23 -5.76 -52.73
C ALA A 11 44.79 -4.27 -52.81
N SER A 12 45.15 -3.51 -51.75
CA SER A 12 45.19 -2.03 -51.59
C SER A 12 43.85 -1.27 -51.69
N VAL A 13 43.53 -0.26 -50.86
CA VAL A 13 44.23 1.02 -50.70
C VAL A 13 44.04 1.60 -49.28
N ALA A 14 45.03 2.39 -48.89
CA ALA A 14 45.26 3.07 -47.63
C ALA A 14 44.15 4.03 -47.14
N GLY A 15 44.05 4.11 -45.80
CA GLY A 15 44.16 5.37 -45.07
C GLY A 15 42.90 6.20 -44.90
N GLN A 16 42.35 6.21 -43.67
CA GLN A 16 41.99 7.44 -42.95
C GLN A 16 41.56 7.11 -41.53
N THR A 17 42.34 7.62 -40.56
CA THR A 17 41.98 7.74 -39.15
C THR A 17 40.78 8.67 -39.01
N LEU A 18 39.61 8.12 -38.66
CA LEU A 18 38.47 8.90 -38.18
C LEU A 18 38.44 8.86 -36.65
N GLY A 19 38.59 10.04 -36.04
CA GLY A 19 38.52 10.23 -34.61
C GLY A 19 37.16 9.81 -34.05
N VAL A 20 37.21 9.13 -32.91
CA VAL A 20 36.03 8.79 -32.11
C VAL A 20 35.48 10.10 -31.51
N VAL A 21 34.44 10.65 -32.14
CA VAL A 21 33.61 11.68 -31.52
C VAL A 21 32.80 10.98 -30.43
N GLN A 22 33.09 11.29 -29.18
CA GLN A 22 32.24 10.93 -28.04
C GLN A 22 30.84 11.50 -28.30
N GLY A 23 29.89 10.61 -28.60
CA GLY A 23 28.48 10.96 -28.69
C GLY A 23 28.03 11.52 -27.35
N ALA A 24 27.61 12.79 -27.34
CA ALA A 24 26.99 13.40 -26.18
C ALA A 24 25.82 12.54 -25.70
N LYS A 25 25.89 12.10 -24.44
CA LYS A 25 24.78 11.45 -23.75
C LYS A 25 23.54 12.36 -23.89
N PRO A 26 22.40 11.87 -24.39
CA PRO A 26 21.21 12.71 -24.50
C PRO A 26 20.88 13.29 -23.11
N PRO A 27 20.42 14.55 -23.04
CA PRO A 27 20.07 15.18 -21.78
C PRO A 27 19.02 14.33 -21.07
N GLU A 28 19.23 14.08 -19.78
CA GLU A 28 18.27 13.35 -18.96
C GLU A 28 16.90 14.07 -19.02
N PRO A 29 15.80 13.33 -19.24
CA PRO A 29 14.48 13.92 -19.44
C PRO A 29 14.07 14.74 -18.21
N SER A 30 13.55 15.95 -18.43
CA SER A 30 13.13 16.82 -17.33
C SER A 30 11.83 16.32 -16.70
N TYR A 31 11.59 16.66 -15.43
CA TYR A 31 10.34 16.35 -14.73
C TYR A 31 9.07 16.83 -15.47
N LYS A 32 9.18 17.89 -16.28
CA LYS A 32 8.06 18.35 -17.12
C LYS A 32 7.81 17.45 -18.32
N ASP A 33 8.85 16.83 -18.87
CA ASP A 33 8.74 15.94 -20.02
C ASP A 33 8.08 14.61 -19.62
N SER A 34 8.29 14.15 -18.38
CA SER A 34 7.61 12.98 -17.80
C SER A 34 6.16 13.25 -17.39
N LEU A 35 5.77 14.51 -17.14
CA LEU A 35 4.37 14.92 -16.96
C LEU A 35 3.64 15.16 -18.30
N ALA A 36 4.36 15.42 -19.38
CA ALA A 36 3.81 15.86 -20.67
C ALA A 36 3.48 14.74 -21.67
N ASN A 37 3.64 13.46 -21.29
CA ASN A 37 3.24 12.33 -22.14
C ASN A 37 2.01 11.59 -21.55
N PRO A 38 0.77 12.09 -21.78
CA PRO A 38 -0.45 11.46 -21.30
C PRO A 38 -1.03 10.44 -22.30
N ALA A 39 -0.35 10.15 -23.41
CA ALA A 39 -0.83 9.17 -24.38
C ALA A 39 -0.47 7.75 -23.91
N THR A 40 -1.49 6.91 -23.84
CA THR A 40 -1.48 5.47 -23.53
C THR A 40 -1.16 5.08 -22.08
N GLN A 41 -2.10 5.34 -21.18
CA GLN A 41 -2.55 4.36 -20.18
C GLN A 41 -3.85 4.88 -19.56
N GLU A 42 -4.91 4.07 -19.57
CA GLU A 42 -6.07 4.25 -18.70
C GLU A 42 -5.57 4.19 -17.26
N LYS A 43 -5.14 5.33 -16.71
CA LYS A 43 -4.49 5.41 -15.41
C LYS A 43 -5.53 5.09 -14.34
N SER A 44 -5.40 3.91 -13.74
CA SER A 44 -5.95 3.67 -12.41
C SER A 44 -5.41 4.78 -11.49
N THR A 45 -6.29 5.51 -10.83
CA THR A 45 -5.89 6.59 -9.93
C THR A 45 -5.29 6.07 -8.60
N CYS A 46 -5.10 4.74 -8.43
CA CYS A 46 -4.43 4.18 -7.24
C CYS A 46 -2.92 4.42 -7.36
N GLY A 47 -2.29 4.96 -6.31
CA GLY A 47 -0.84 5.06 -6.28
C GLY A 47 -0.22 6.26 -6.98
N ALA A 48 -1.00 7.23 -7.47
CA ALA A 48 -0.47 8.45 -8.11
C ALA A 48 0.35 9.36 -7.18
N TRP A 49 0.30 9.12 -5.87
CA TRP A 49 0.96 9.94 -4.86
C TRP A 49 1.88 9.08 -3.99
N ALA A 50 2.96 9.68 -3.49
CA ALA A 50 3.85 9.11 -2.50
C ALA A 50 4.06 10.10 -1.35
N ILE A 51 4.54 9.60 -0.21
CA ILE A 51 5.05 10.43 0.90
C ILE A 51 6.47 10.00 1.21
N VAL A 52 7.32 10.93 1.59
CA VAL A 52 8.74 10.69 1.87
C VAL A 52 9.06 10.92 3.34
N ALA A 53 10.10 10.25 3.83
CA ALA A 53 10.61 10.41 5.18
C ALA A 53 12.12 10.21 5.19
N ASP A 54 12.79 10.96 6.06
CA ASP A 54 14.22 10.86 6.29
C ASP A 54 14.49 10.21 7.65
N CYS A 55 15.55 9.43 7.73
CA CYS A 55 16.11 9.03 9.01
C CYS A 55 16.64 10.26 9.78
N SER A 56 16.62 10.23 11.12
CA SER A 56 17.22 11.30 11.94
C SER A 56 18.71 11.49 11.71
N SER A 57 19.44 10.45 11.26
CA SER A 57 20.85 10.57 10.87
C SER A 57 21.06 11.35 9.56
N GLY A 58 20.01 11.53 8.75
CA GLY A 58 20.07 12.16 7.44
C GLY A 58 20.68 11.29 6.33
N GLN A 59 21.10 10.05 6.62
CA GLN A 59 21.79 9.18 5.67
C GLN A 59 20.85 8.25 4.87
N HIS A 60 19.65 8.02 5.38
CA HIS A 60 18.68 7.10 4.77
C HIS A 60 17.39 7.83 4.46
N HIS A 61 16.90 7.63 3.23
CA HIS A 61 15.71 8.27 2.69
C HIS A 61 14.72 7.21 2.25
N PHE A 62 13.45 7.39 2.60
CA PHE A 62 12.40 6.43 2.33
C PHE A 62 11.21 7.10 1.67
N ALA A 63 10.49 6.34 0.86
CA ALA A 63 9.20 6.74 0.36
C ALA A 63 8.14 5.66 0.58
N LYS A 64 6.89 6.08 0.51
CA LYS A 64 5.72 5.22 0.61
C LYS A 64 4.68 5.68 -0.39
N LYS A 65 4.36 4.84 -1.36
CA LYS A 65 3.27 5.08 -2.32
C LYS A 65 1.91 5.05 -1.61
N LEU A 66 1.01 5.97 -1.88
CA LEU A 66 -0.30 6.04 -1.24
C LEU A 66 -1.28 5.09 -1.94
N VAL A 67 -1.88 4.19 -1.17
CA VAL A 67 -2.91 3.26 -1.67
C VAL A 67 -4.29 3.86 -1.43
N CYS A 68 -5.24 3.59 -2.33
CA CYS A 68 -6.59 4.19 -2.28
C CYS A 68 -7.46 3.62 -1.15
N GLY A 69 -7.09 2.46 -0.59
CA GLY A 69 -7.82 1.80 0.50
C GLY A 69 -9.14 1.11 0.08
N LYS A 70 -9.48 1.11 -1.21
CA LYS A 70 -10.63 0.37 -1.75
C LYS A 70 -10.27 -1.11 -1.86
N GLU A 71 -11.10 -1.99 -1.31
CA GLU A 71 -10.85 -3.44 -1.42
C GLU A 71 -10.99 -3.94 -2.87
N TRP A 72 -11.85 -3.31 -3.66
CA TRP A 72 -12.14 -3.63 -5.08
C TRP A 72 -11.25 -2.89 -6.07
N CYS A 73 -10.16 -2.29 -5.59
CA CYS A 73 -9.21 -1.65 -6.49
C CYS A 73 -8.47 -2.72 -7.31
N PRO A 74 -8.39 -2.57 -8.65
CA PRO A 74 -7.70 -3.55 -9.50
C PRO A 74 -6.20 -3.68 -9.20
N ASP A 75 -5.59 -2.69 -8.53
CA ASP A 75 -4.19 -2.74 -8.10
C ASP A 75 -4.08 -3.10 -6.61
N CYS A 76 -4.78 -2.33 -5.78
CA CYS A 76 -4.64 -2.32 -4.33
C CYS A 76 -5.45 -3.44 -3.65
N GLY A 77 -6.35 -4.09 -4.40
CA GLY A 77 -7.17 -5.23 -4.00
C GLY A 77 -6.63 -6.59 -4.42
N GLN A 78 -5.57 -6.66 -5.23
CA GLN A 78 -5.02 -7.95 -5.65
C GLN A 78 -4.38 -8.70 -4.48
N ASP A 79 -4.34 -10.03 -4.60
CA ASP A 79 -3.58 -10.85 -3.68
C ASP A 79 -2.09 -10.52 -3.76
N ASN A 80 -1.39 -10.56 -2.63
CA ASN A 80 0.00 -10.11 -2.48
C ASN A 80 0.32 -8.69 -2.99
N SER A 81 -0.69 -7.84 -3.23
CA SER A 81 -0.49 -6.43 -3.56
C SER A 81 0.28 -5.68 -2.47
N ALA A 82 0.87 -4.53 -2.81
CA ALA A 82 1.51 -3.63 -1.85
C ALA A 82 0.61 -3.34 -0.63
N ALA A 83 -0.70 -3.16 -0.84
CA ALA A 83 -1.64 -2.92 0.26
C ALA A 83 -1.80 -4.15 1.16
N ASN A 84 -1.82 -5.37 0.60
CA ASN A 84 -1.85 -6.61 1.36
C ASN A 84 -0.54 -6.80 2.15
N LYS A 85 0.64 -6.70 1.51
CA LYS A 85 1.95 -6.82 2.17
C LYS A 85 2.12 -5.84 3.34
N ARG A 86 1.64 -4.60 3.19
CA ARG A 86 1.63 -3.61 4.28
C ARG A 86 0.76 -4.00 5.46
N ARG A 87 -0.38 -4.65 5.20
CA ARG A 87 -1.26 -5.15 6.26
C ARG A 87 -0.59 -6.33 6.99
N GLN A 88 0.06 -7.23 6.26
CA GLN A 88 0.88 -8.30 6.83
C GLN A 88 1.98 -7.73 7.73
N ALA A 89 2.82 -6.83 7.22
CA ALA A 89 3.90 -6.19 8.01
C ALA A 89 3.41 -5.50 9.29
N ARG A 90 2.15 -5.03 9.32
CA ARG A 90 1.55 -4.40 10.51
C ARG A 90 1.16 -5.42 11.60
N ILE A 91 0.74 -6.62 11.18
CA ILE A 91 0.22 -7.64 12.09
C ILE A 91 1.27 -8.69 12.45
N LEU A 92 2.27 -8.93 11.60
CA LEU A 92 3.31 -9.93 11.86
C LEU A 92 4.05 -9.71 13.19
N PRO A 93 4.47 -8.49 13.57
CA PRO A 93 5.10 -8.26 14.88
C PRO A 93 4.21 -8.63 16.08
N LYS A 94 2.89 -8.70 15.88
CA LYS A 94 1.93 -9.14 16.90
C LYS A 94 1.88 -10.67 16.92
N LEU A 95 1.78 -11.29 15.76
CA LEU A 95 1.75 -12.73 15.62
C LEU A 95 3.07 -13.40 16.01
N GLN A 96 4.20 -12.71 15.87
CA GLN A 96 5.51 -13.11 16.39
C GLN A 96 5.53 -13.27 17.92
N GLN A 97 4.53 -12.79 18.65
CA GLN A 97 4.40 -12.96 20.10
C GLN A 97 3.51 -14.17 20.47
N VAL A 98 2.96 -14.87 19.46
CA VAL A 98 1.99 -15.96 19.61
C VAL A 98 2.69 -17.27 19.27
N ALA A 99 2.87 -18.13 20.28
CA ALA A 99 3.53 -19.42 20.10
C ALA A 99 2.62 -20.44 19.43
N ARG A 100 1.31 -20.35 19.68
CA ARG A 100 0.28 -21.21 19.07
C ARG A 100 -0.89 -20.35 18.66
N LEU A 101 -1.18 -20.34 17.36
CA LEU A 101 -2.18 -19.48 16.76
C LEU A 101 -3.50 -20.22 16.63
N GLY A 102 -4.56 -19.65 17.19
CA GLY A 102 -5.92 -20.13 17.06
C GLY A 102 -6.61 -19.31 15.98
N TYR A 103 -7.41 -19.95 15.15
CA TYR A 103 -8.04 -19.32 14.01
C TYR A 103 -9.52 -19.68 13.93
N PHE A 104 -10.37 -18.68 14.14
CA PHE A 104 -11.81 -18.79 13.94
C PHE A 104 -12.22 -18.21 12.59
N VAL A 105 -13.18 -18.87 11.94
CA VAL A 105 -13.99 -18.31 10.87
C VAL A 105 -15.43 -18.31 11.34
N ILE A 106 -15.99 -17.11 11.51
CA ILE A 106 -17.38 -16.91 11.95
C ILE A 106 -18.17 -16.46 10.72
N GLU A 107 -19.00 -17.35 10.20
CA GLU A 107 -19.80 -17.15 8.99
C GLU A 107 -21.29 -17.13 9.35
N PHE A 108 -21.99 -16.14 8.80
CA PHE A 108 -23.44 -16.02 8.93
C PHE A 108 -24.11 -16.85 7.82
N PRO A 109 -25.10 -17.70 8.13
CA PRO A 109 -25.93 -18.33 7.09
C PRO A 109 -26.59 -17.28 6.19
N ASP A 110 -26.89 -17.66 4.93
CA ASP A 110 -27.41 -16.73 3.90
C ASP A 110 -28.58 -15.87 4.41
N VAL A 111 -29.49 -16.45 5.19
CA VAL A 111 -30.69 -15.77 5.69
C VAL A 111 -30.33 -14.57 6.58
N TYR A 112 -29.26 -14.64 7.39
CA TYR A 112 -28.88 -13.59 8.34
C TYR A 112 -27.98 -12.50 7.74
N ARG A 113 -27.52 -12.69 6.49
CA ARG A 113 -26.64 -11.73 5.80
C ARG A 113 -27.39 -10.51 5.29
N HIS A 114 -28.62 -10.72 4.83
CA HIS A 114 -29.42 -9.77 4.07
C HIS A 114 -30.69 -9.28 4.76
N ILE A 115 -31.12 -9.91 5.87
CA ILE A 115 -32.18 -9.36 6.72
C ILE A 115 -31.82 -7.91 7.02
N GLY A 116 -32.68 -6.94 6.69
CA GLY A 116 -32.34 -5.52 6.79
C GLY A 116 -32.06 -4.78 5.48
N HIS A 117 -32.82 -5.06 4.41
CA HIS A 117 -33.12 -3.99 3.45
C HIS A 117 -33.76 -2.82 4.22
N ARG A 118 -33.03 -1.71 4.40
CA ARG A 118 -33.68 -0.41 4.64
C ARG A 118 -34.33 0.01 3.33
N GLY A 119 -35.59 -0.36 3.15
CA GLY A 119 -36.40 -0.14 1.94
C GLY A 119 -36.16 -1.28 0.94
N GLU A 120 -37.15 -2.06 0.51
CA GLU A 120 -38.61 -1.86 0.45
C GLU A 120 -39.28 -3.17 0.95
N ASP A 121 -39.75 -3.18 2.21
CA ASP A 121 -40.52 -4.22 2.95
C ASP A 121 -40.24 -5.72 2.71
N PRO A 122 -39.69 -6.44 3.73
CA PRO A 122 -40.48 -7.52 4.36
C PRO A 122 -40.35 -7.73 5.89
N ASP A 123 -39.54 -6.94 6.63
CA ASP A 123 -39.23 -7.21 8.06
C ASP A 123 -39.67 -6.08 9.02
N LEU A 124 -40.96 -6.01 9.38
CA LEU A 124 -41.45 -5.14 10.45
C LEU A 124 -41.87 -5.95 11.69
N ASP A 125 -41.09 -5.84 12.76
CA ASP A 125 -41.56 -6.12 14.12
C ASP A 125 -42.08 -4.81 14.74
N GLY A 126 -43.40 -4.67 14.82
CA GLY A 126 -44.05 -3.48 15.40
C GLY A 126 -43.73 -2.16 14.69
N GLY A 127 -43.39 -2.19 13.40
CA GLY A 127 -43.07 -1.00 12.60
C GLY A 127 -41.63 -0.50 12.72
N LYS A 128 -40.70 -1.30 13.24
CA LYS A 128 -39.26 -0.96 13.33
C LYS A 128 -38.42 -1.95 12.51
N TYR A 129 -37.43 -1.42 11.79
CA TYR A 129 -36.46 -2.20 11.01
C TYR A 129 -35.78 -3.27 11.88
N VAL A 130 -35.85 -4.54 11.46
CA VAL A 130 -34.99 -5.59 12.02
C VAL A 130 -33.60 -5.45 11.39
N ALA A 131 -32.57 -5.23 12.20
CA ALA A 131 -31.21 -4.98 11.73
C ALA A 131 -30.54 -6.26 11.23
N GLY A 132 -29.90 -6.21 10.06
CA GLY A 132 -28.99 -7.26 9.59
C GLY A 132 -27.68 -7.24 10.33
N TRP A 133 -27.00 -8.39 10.42
CA TRP A 133 -25.72 -8.45 11.15
C TRP A 133 -24.53 -7.92 10.34
N CYS A 134 -24.61 -7.85 9.01
CA CYS A 134 -23.43 -7.60 8.17
C CYS A 134 -23.65 -6.65 6.98
N TYR A 135 -24.83 -6.06 6.79
CA TYR A 135 -25.16 -5.31 5.56
C TYR A 135 -25.01 -3.78 5.67
N SER A 136 -24.29 -3.29 6.68
CA SER A 136 -23.85 -1.89 6.76
C SER A 136 -22.58 -1.75 7.61
N LYS A 137 -21.90 -0.60 7.51
CA LYS A 137 -20.72 -0.28 8.34
C LYS A 137 -21.07 -0.24 9.83
N ALA A 138 -22.30 0.17 10.17
CA ALA A 138 -22.77 0.19 11.55
C ALA A 138 -22.96 -1.23 12.09
N ASP A 139 -23.62 -2.09 11.31
CA ASP A 139 -23.88 -3.47 11.69
C ASP A 139 -22.59 -4.26 11.83
N LEU A 140 -21.68 -4.15 10.85
CA LEU A 140 -20.36 -4.77 10.92
C LEU A 140 -19.59 -4.36 12.17
N ARG A 141 -19.69 -3.10 12.61
CA ARG A 141 -19.06 -2.64 13.86
C ARG A 141 -19.73 -3.26 15.08
N ALA A 142 -21.07 -3.28 15.13
CA ALA A 142 -21.83 -3.86 16.23
C ALA A 142 -21.51 -5.36 16.36
N THR A 143 -21.61 -6.10 15.26
CA THR A 143 -21.28 -7.52 15.17
C THR A 143 -19.84 -7.81 15.57
N THR A 144 -18.89 -7.02 15.08
CA THR A 144 -17.48 -7.16 15.50
C THR A 144 -17.32 -6.95 17.01
N ASN A 145 -18.02 -5.98 17.59
CA ASN A 145 -17.95 -5.74 19.03
C ASN A 145 -18.58 -6.87 19.83
N THR A 146 -19.71 -7.43 19.39
CA THR A 146 -20.35 -8.59 20.03
C THR A 146 -19.42 -9.80 20.00
N ILE A 147 -18.87 -10.15 18.84
CA ILE A 147 -17.90 -11.25 18.71
C ILE A 147 -16.69 -11.02 19.63
N VAL A 148 -16.12 -9.82 19.60
CA VAL A 148 -14.97 -9.49 20.45
C VAL A 148 -15.33 -9.53 21.93
N ASN A 149 -16.55 -9.17 22.34
CA ASN A 149 -16.95 -9.25 23.74
C ASN A 149 -17.08 -10.70 24.22
N VAL A 150 -17.55 -11.62 23.37
CA VAL A 150 -17.55 -13.06 23.70
C VAL A 150 -16.11 -13.56 23.80
N LEU A 151 -15.29 -13.33 22.77
CA LEU A 151 -13.94 -13.90 22.72
C LEU A 151 -12.96 -13.26 23.70
N ALA A 152 -13.04 -11.94 23.89
CA ALA A 152 -12.10 -11.17 24.69
C ALA A 152 -12.64 -10.76 26.07
N GLY A 153 -13.94 -10.93 26.31
CA GLY A 153 -14.63 -10.45 27.49
C GLY A 153 -15.10 -9.00 27.33
N GLU A 154 -16.03 -8.60 28.20
CA GLU A 154 -16.59 -7.25 28.21
C GLU A 154 -15.58 -6.23 28.72
N ARG A 155 -15.66 -5.00 28.21
CA ARG A 155 -14.77 -3.93 28.62
C ARG A 155 -15.24 -3.33 29.96
N CYS A 156 -14.47 -3.57 31.02
CA CYS A 156 -14.77 -3.11 32.38
C CYS A 156 -13.88 -1.93 32.81
N GLY A 157 -13.97 -0.80 32.11
CA GLY A 157 -13.27 0.44 32.48
C GLY A 157 -11.76 0.27 32.62
N ARG A 158 -11.21 0.61 33.81
CA ARG A 158 -9.77 0.48 34.13
C ARG A 158 -9.31 -0.97 34.35
N ARG A 159 -10.23 -1.91 34.59
CA ARG A 159 -9.90 -3.33 34.85
C ARG A 159 -9.58 -4.12 33.57
N GLY A 160 -9.61 -3.48 32.40
CA GLY A 160 -9.41 -4.16 31.13
C GLY A 160 -10.67 -4.90 30.68
N ARG A 161 -10.50 -6.07 30.08
CA ARG A 161 -11.62 -6.94 29.66
C ARG A 161 -11.77 -8.13 30.61
N VAL A 162 -13.00 -8.55 30.88
CA VAL A 162 -13.33 -9.61 31.84
C VAL A 162 -14.34 -10.58 31.24
N GLY A 163 -14.18 -11.89 31.52
CA GLY A 163 -15.14 -12.93 31.13
C GLY A 163 -14.96 -13.50 29.72
N GLY A 164 -13.83 -13.21 29.05
CA GLY A 164 -13.51 -13.76 27.74
C GLY A 164 -12.64 -15.00 27.78
N TYR A 165 -12.56 -15.66 26.63
CA TYR A 165 -11.76 -16.87 26.41
C TYR A 165 -10.29 -16.58 26.09
N PHE A 166 -10.00 -15.45 25.44
CA PHE A 166 -8.68 -15.13 24.91
C PHE A 166 -8.22 -13.74 25.35
N GLY A 167 -7.06 -13.66 26.00
CA GLY A 167 -6.49 -12.40 26.49
C GLY A 167 -6.12 -11.42 25.38
N ARG A 168 -5.78 -11.92 24.19
CA ARG A 168 -5.47 -11.12 22.99
C ARG A 168 -5.86 -11.84 21.71
N GLY A 169 -6.13 -11.04 20.69
CA GLY A 169 -6.47 -11.52 19.36
C GLY A 169 -6.69 -10.36 18.39
N LEU A 170 -6.78 -10.69 17.11
CA LEU A 170 -7.06 -9.77 16.03
C LEU A 170 -8.06 -10.39 15.07
N GLY A 171 -8.87 -9.56 14.42
CA GLY A 171 -9.85 -10.03 13.46
C GLY A 171 -10.01 -9.09 12.28
N ARG A 172 -10.50 -9.66 11.18
CA ARG A 172 -10.78 -8.96 9.94
C ARG A 172 -11.92 -9.65 9.18
N TRP A 173 -12.80 -8.87 8.58
CA TRP A 173 -13.84 -9.37 7.69
C TRP A 173 -13.28 -9.70 6.32
N HIS A 174 -13.74 -10.82 5.80
CA HIS A 174 -13.77 -11.15 4.39
C HIS A 174 -15.21 -11.04 3.89
N TRP A 175 -15.40 -10.77 2.60
CA TRP A 175 -16.66 -10.29 2.04
C TRP A 175 -17.26 -11.22 1.00
N PHE A 176 -16.41 -11.73 0.09
CA PHE A 176 -16.81 -12.63 -0.99
C PHE A 176 -15.85 -13.82 -1.04
N GLY A 177 -16.37 -14.96 -1.49
CA GLY A 177 -15.57 -16.17 -1.68
C GLY A 177 -15.05 -16.30 -3.12
N GLU A 178 -13.93 -16.99 -3.28
CA GLU A 178 -13.38 -17.31 -4.61
C GLU A 178 -14.26 -18.27 -5.41
N LYS A 179 -14.91 -19.23 -4.72
CA LYS A 179 -15.71 -20.28 -5.37
C LYS A 179 -16.99 -19.76 -6.00
N CYS A 180 -17.54 -18.66 -5.45
CA CYS A 180 -18.75 -18.02 -5.95
C CYS A 180 -18.51 -16.50 -6.04
N PRO A 181 -17.75 -16.03 -7.05
CA PRO A 181 -17.50 -14.61 -7.24
C PRO A 181 -18.81 -13.83 -7.29
N GLY A 182 -18.87 -12.69 -6.60
CA GLY A 182 -20.08 -11.86 -6.54
C GLY A 182 -21.13 -12.29 -5.52
N LYS A 183 -21.08 -13.52 -4.97
CA LYS A 183 -21.97 -13.90 -3.85
C LYS A 183 -21.46 -13.27 -2.56
N TYR A 184 -22.27 -12.37 -1.99
CA TYR A 184 -21.98 -11.77 -0.69
C TYR A 184 -21.98 -12.84 0.41
N ASN A 185 -20.81 -13.05 1.01
CA ASN A 185 -20.58 -14.04 2.07
C ASN A 185 -19.63 -13.46 3.14
N PRO A 186 -20.11 -12.52 3.96
CA PRO A 186 -19.30 -11.92 4.99
C PRO A 186 -18.98 -12.94 6.07
N HIS A 187 -17.70 -13.11 6.33
CA HIS A 187 -17.23 -13.94 7.44
C HIS A 187 -16.10 -13.22 8.19
N PHE A 188 -16.16 -13.30 9.51
CA PHE A 188 -15.18 -12.68 10.38
C PHE A 188 -14.09 -13.68 10.72
N ASN A 189 -12.90 -13.40 10.22
CA ASN A 189 -11.70 -14.16 10.51
C ASN A 189 -11.09 -13.63 11.80
N VAL A 190 -10.81 -14.50 12.76
CA VAL A 190 -10.23 -14.11 14.06
C VAL A 190 -9.01 -14.97 14.34
N LEU A 191 -7.88 -14.32 14.57
CA LEU A 191 -6.65 -14.93 15.06
C LEU A 191 -6.54 -14.65 16.57
N VAL A 192 -6.36 -15.68 17.37
CA VAL A 192 -6.22 -15.59 18.82
C VAL A 192 -4.90 -16.22 19.26
N ASP A 193 -4.39 -15.72 20.39
CA ASP A 193 -3.29 -16.40 21.09
C ASP A 193 -3.87 -17.59 21.85
N GLY A 194 -3.82 -18.77 21.23
CA GLY A 194 -4.48 -19.98 21.69
C GLY A 194 -4.22 -21.15 20.74
N GLY A 195 -3.88 -22.32 21.26
CA GLY A 195 -3.55 -23.50 20.44
C GLY A 195 -4.75 -24.41 20.20
N PHE A 196 -4.52 -25.71 20.27
CA PHE A 196 -5.61 -26.68 20.33
C PHE A 196 -6.63 -26.32 21.42
N LEU A 197 -7.92 -26.52 21.12
CA LEU A 197 -9.02 -26.35 22.08
C LEU A 197 -9.70 -27.70 22.26
N GLU A 198 -9.93 -28.09 23.51
CA GLU A 198 -10.73 -29.27 23.81
C GLU A 198 -12.14 -29.15 23.19
N PRO A 199 -12.73 -30.25 22.70
CA PRO A 199 -14.02 -30.22 22.03
C PRO A 199 -15.13 -29.53 22.85
N GLU A 200 -15.18 -29.78 24.15
CA GLU A 200 -16.18 -29.21 25.07
C GLU A 200 -16.02 -27.68 25.20
N LEU A 201 -14.78 -27.20 25.30
CA LEU A 201 -14.49 -25.77 25.34
C LEU A 201 -14.84 -25.10 24.01
N LEU A 202 -14.50 -25.73 22.89
CA LEU A 202 -14.83 -25.21 21.56
C LEU A 202 -16.35 -25.11 21.37
N GLU A 203 -17.11 -26.15 21.75
CA GLU A 203 -18.58 -26.09 21.65
C GLU A 203 -19.19 -25.04 22.58
N THR A 204 -18.60 -24.81 23.76
CA THR A 204 -19.02 -23.72 24.65
C THR A 204 -18.82 -22.35 23.98
N ILE A 205 -17.65 -22.10 23.38
CA ILE A 205 -17.38 -20.85 22.65
C ILE A 205 -18.36 -20.67 21.49
N LYS A 206 -18.65 -21.73 20.74
CA LYS A 206 -19.63 -21.69 19.64
C LYS A 206 -21.04 -21.38 20.14
N ALA A 207 -21.46 -22.00 21.24
CA ALA A 207 -22.76 -21.76 21.86
C ALA A 207 -22.90 -20.30 22.31
N ASP A 208 -21.87 -19.75 22.96
CA ASP A 208 -21.88 -18.35 23.39
C ASP A 208 -21.92 -17.37 22.23
N LEU A 209 -21.19 -17.65 21.14
CA LEU A 209 -21.25 -16.83 19.92
C LEU A 209 -22.65 -16.86 19.29
N ARG A 210 -23.26 -18.05 19.18
CA ARG A 210 -24.63 -18.23 18.67
C ARG A 210 -25.65 -17.47 19.53
N ALA A 211 -25.54 -17.59 20.84
CA ALA A 211 -26.42 -16.92 21.80
C ALA A 211 -26.26 -15.40 21.73
N ALA A 212 -25.03 -14.88 21.78
CA ALA A 212 -24.76 -13.45 21.77
C ALA A 212 -25.16 -12.77 20.46
N LEU A 213 -25.05 -13.47 19.34
CA LEU A 213 -25.48 -12.98 18.02
C LEU A 213 -26.94 -13.33 17.72
N ASN A 214 -27.65 -14.05 18.58
CA ASN A 214 -28.99 -14.55 18.30
C ASN A 214 -29.10 -15.24 16.91
N VAL A 215 -28.10 -16.06 16.57
CA VAL A 215 -28.03 -16.84 15.33
C VAL A 215 -27.76 -18.30 15.74
N PRO A 216 -28.80 -19.12 15.99
CA PRO A 216 -28.64 -20.49 16.52
C PRO A 216 -27.83 -21.41 15.60
N ASP A 217 -27.92 -21.19 14.29
CA ASP A 217 -27.23 -21.94 13.24
C ASP A 217 -25.96 -21.22 12.73
N LEU A 218 -25.37 -20.33 13.54
CA LEU A 218 -24.10 -19.67 13.21
C LEU A 218 -23.02 -20.71 12.94
N ILE A 219 -22.31 -20.50 11.82
CA ILE A 219 -21.24 -21.37 11.37
C ILE A 219 -19.94 -20.84 11.97
N VAL A 220 -19.31 -21.65 12.82
CA VAL A 220 -18.05 -21.31 13.48
C VAL A 220 -17.06 -22.44 13.25
N HIS A 221 -16.06 -22.17 12.42
CA HIS A 221 -14.93 -23.07 12.21
C HIS A 221 -13.75 -22.66 13.09
N TYR A 222 -13.01 -23.66 13.57
CA TYR A 222 -11.78 -23.45 14.32
C TYR A 222 -10.63 -24.29 13.73
N SER A 223 -9.44 -23.72 13.71
CA SER A 223 -8.19 -24.40 13.40
C SER A 223 -7.07 -23.81 14.26
N HIS A 224 -5.98 -24.53 14.41
CA HIS A 224 -4.82 -24.05 15.15
C HIS A 224 -3.52 -24.36 14.39
N PHE A 225 -2.49 -23.55 14.64
CA PHE A 225 -1.19 -23.62 13.97
C PHE A 225 -0.07 -23.36 14.98
N ASP A 226 1.03 -24.09 14.85
CA ASP A 226 2.20 -24.00 15.73
C ASP A 226 3.51 -23.71 14.96
N LYS A 227 3.50 -23.82 13.63
CA LYS A 227 4.64 -23.54 12.77
C LYS A 227 4.68 -22.07 12.31
N PRO A 228 5.82 -21.37 12.40
CA PRO A 228 5.97 -19.99 11.92
C PRO A 228 5.49 -19.76 10.49
N GLY A 229 5.80 -20.65 9.55
CA GLY A 229 5.38 -20.54 8.15
C GLY A 229 3.87 -20.62 7.99
N GLN A 230 3.20 -21.50 8.74
CA GLN A 230 1.73 -21.58 8.75
C GLN A 230 1.10 -20.30 9.32
N ILE A 231 1.70 -19.72 10.36
CA ILE A 231 1.26 -18.45 10.95
C ILE A 231 1.36 -17.32 9.92
N VAL A 232 2.49 -17.22 9.20
CA VAL A 232 2.68 -16.25 8.10
C VAL A 232 1.65 -16.47 7.00
N GLN A 233 1.44 -17.72 6.57
CA GLN A 233 0.44 -18.06 5.56
C GLN A 233 -0.97 -17.65 5.98
N LYS A 234 -1.34 -17.87 7.25
CA LYS A 234 -2.64 -17.40 7.77
C LYS A 234 -2.71 -15.88 7.85
N ALA A 235 -1.63 -15.19 8.22
CA ALA A 235 -1.57 -13.73 8.21
C ALA A 235 -1.81 -13.16 6.80
N ARG A 236 -1.16 -13.75 5.78
CA ARG A 236 -1.35 -13.45 4.35
C ARG A 236 -2.82 -13.63 3.94
N TYR A 237 -3.39 -14.79 4.24
CA TYR A 237 -4.78 -15.12 3.95
C TYR A 237 -5.75 -14.14 4.62
N VAL A 238 -5.64 -13.90 5.94
CA VAL A 238 -6.56 -13.04 6.67
C VAL A 238 -6.49 -11.59 6.20
N THR A 239 -5.33 -11.10 5.77
CA THR A 239 -5.13 -9.70 5.35
C THR A 239 -5.42 -9.39 3.89
N ARG A 240 -5.74 -10.39 3.06
CA ARG A 240 -6.08 -10.20 1.63
C ARG A 240 -7.41 -9.50 1.43
N ALA A 241 -7.51 -8.61 0.45
CA ALA A 241 -8.84 -8.14 0.05
C ALA A 241 -9.63 -9.33 -0.49
N THR A 242 -10.95 -9.33 -0.29
CA THR A 242 -11.83 -10.38 -0.83
C THR A 242 -12.99 -9.79 -1.63
N PHE A 243 -13.03 -8.47 -1.76
CA PHE A 243 -14.01 -7.76 -2.55
C PHE A 243 -13.28 -7.16 -3.74
N HIS A 244 -13.08 -7.93 -4.81
CA HIS A 244 -12.14 -7.56 -5.88
C HIS A 244 -12.76 -6.77 -7.04
N ASN A 245 -14.10 -6.77 -7.15
CA ASN A 245 -14.80 -6.10 -8.23
C ASN A 245 -15.93 -5.24 -7.65
N TYR A 246 -15.96 -3.95 -8.00
CA TYR A 246 -16.99 -3.00 -7.56
C TYR A 246 -18.40 -3.50 -7.90
N ASP A 247 -18.56 -4.08 -9.09
CA ASP A 247 -19.86 -4.48 -9.64
C ASP A 247 -20.50 -5.66 -8.91
N TRP A 248 -19.74 -6.38 -8.07
CA TRP A 248 -20.30 -7.44 -7.24
C TRP A 248 -21.32 -6.92 -6.24
N ASN A 249 -21.10 -5.72 -5.68
CA ASN A 249 -22.04 -5.06 -4.80
C ASN A 249 -21.71 -3.56 -4.66
N PRO A 250 -22.14 -2.70 -5.60
CA PRO A 250 -21.81 -1.27 -5.58
C PRO A 250 -22.16 -0.57 -4.25
N TYR A 251 -23.30 -0.93 -3.67
CA TYR A 251 -23.73 -0.43 -2.36
C TYR A 251 -22.71 -0.75 -1.26
N MET A 252 -22.35 -2.02 -1.10
CA MET A 252 -21.37 -2.43 -0.09
C MET A 252 -19.97 -1.90 -0.40
N ALA A 253 -19.62 -1.65 -1.67
CA ALA A 253 -18.35 -1.01 -1.99
C ALA A 253 -18.29 0.38 -1.36
N ASP A 254 -19.28 1.23 -1.64
CA ASP A 254 -19.33 2.59 -1.09
C ASP A 254 -19.42 2.57 0.44
N GLU A 255 -20.23 1.67 1.00
CA GLU A 255 -20.39 1.52 2.45
C GLU A 255 -19.09 1.05 3.12
N LEU A 256 -18.31 0.17 2.50
CA LEU A 256 -17.03 -0.33 3.03
C LEU A 256 -15.85 0.60 2.77
N TYR A 257 -16.01 1.65 1.97
CA TYR A 257 -14.94 2.62 1.77
C TYR A 257 -14.51 3.24 3.12
N ASN A 258 -13.20 3.24 3.38
CA ASN A 258 -12.60 3.64 4.66
C ASN A 258 -13.11 2.88 5.90
N PHE A 259 -13.71 1.70 5.72
CA PHE A 259 -14.04 0.84 6.84
C PHE A 259 -12.76 0.35 7.53
N ARG A 260 -12.69 0.52 8.86
CA ARG A 260 -11.59 0.00 9.65
C ARG A 260 -11.78 -1.50 9.87
N ASN A 261 -11.43 -2.27 8.85
CA ASN A 261 -11.70 -3.70 8.78
C ASN A 261 -10.85 -4.53 9.78
N VAL A 262 -9.60 -4.13 10.03
CA VAL A 262 -8.75 -4.81 11.02
C VAL A 262 -9.02 -4.28 12.43
N ARG A 263 -9.30 -5.19 13.36
CA ARG A 263 -9.48 -4.92 14.79
C ARG A 263 -8.60 -5.87 15.61
N TRP A 264 -8.21 -5.44 16.82
CA TRP A 264 -7.49 -6.28 17.76
C TRP A 264 -7.80 -5.87 19.20
N TRP A 265 -7.55 -6.78 20.14
CA TRP A 265 -7.67 -6.57 21.59
C TRP A 265 -6.47 -7.17 22.32
N GLY A 266 -6.42 -6.92 23.62
CA GLY A 266 -5.32 -7.38 24.47
C GLY A 266 -4.03 -6.58 24.30
N SER A 267 -3.01 -7.00 25.02
CA SER A 267 -1.67 -6.43 24.92
C SER A 267 -0.83 -7.14 23.86
N TRP A 268 -0.12 -6.37 23.05
CA TRP A 268 0.80 -6.82 22.01
C TRP A 268 2.20 -6.25 22.20
N SER A 269 2.63 -6.18 23.46
CA SER A 269 3.95 -5.73 23.89
C SER A 269 4.74 -6.87 24.54
N GLY A 270 4.39 -8.12 24.25
CA GLY A 270 5.10 -9.29 24.73
C GLY A 270 6.38 -9.53 23.94
N PRO A 271 7.24 -10.44 24.42
CA PRO A 271 8.44 -10.84 23.70
C PRO A 271 8.06 -11.53 22.38
N VAL A 272 8.96 -11.41 21.40
CA VAL A 272 8.94 -12.24 20.20
C VAL A 272 9.27 -13.68 20.62
N VAL A 273 8.47 -14.65 20.16
CA VAL A 273 8.61 -16.09 20.45
C VAL A 273 9.01 -16.90 19.20
N TRP A 274 8.96 -16.29 18.02
CA TRP A 274 9.51 -16.83 16.77
C TRP A 274 9.89 -15.68 15.81
N GLU A 275 10.93 -15.90 15.01
CA GLU A 275 11.48 -14.91 14.07
C GLU A 275 11.07 -15.17 12.61
N LEU A 276 11.07 -14.13 11.77
CA LEU A 276 10.71 -14.28 10.35
C LEU A 276 11.61 -15.26 9.60
N ASN A 277 12.88 -15.37 9.99
CA ASN A 277 13.85 -16.29 9.40
C ASN A 277 13.43 -17.77 9.57
N GLU A 278 12.67 -18.09 10.62
CA GLU A 278 12.13 -19.44 10.82
C GLU A 278 11.04 -19.73 9.77
N ALA A 279 10.16 -18.76 9.50
CA ALA A 279 9.16 -18.89 8.44
C ALA A 279 9.81 -18.93 7.03
N GLU A 280 10.88 -18.17 6.81
CA GLU A 280 11.68 -18.22 5.58
C GLU A 280 12.29 -19.61 5.37
N ALA A 281 12.86 -20.22 6.41
CA ALA A 281 13.39 -21.58 6.37
C ALA A 281 12.31 -22.63 6.06
N GLU A 282 11.05 -22.35 6.39
CA GLU A 282 9.88 -23.15 6.01
C GLU A 282 9.34 -22.84 4.59
N GLY A 283 9.98 -21.94 3.85
CA GLY A 283 9.67 -21.62 2.45
C GLY A 283 8.70 -20.46 2.24
N GLU A 284 8.37 -19.69 3.28
CA GLU A 284 7.50 -18.52 3.13
C GLU A 284 8.26 -17.28 2.63
N ASP A 285 7.67 -16.56 1.67
CA ASP A 285 8.13 -15.22 1.28
C ASP A 285 7.81 -14.21 2.39
N VAL A 286 8.85 -13.84 3.14
CA VAL A 286 8.82 -12.85 4.22
C VAL A 286 9.69 -11.62 3.93
N ASP A 287 10.22 -11.51 2.71
CA ASP A 287 11.17 -10.47 2.36
C ASP A 287 10.57 -9.07 2.54
N GLY A 288 11.39 -8.16 3.07
CA GLY A 288 11.03 -6.77 3.32
C GLY A 288 10.04 -6.53 4.47
N PHE A 289 9.40 -7.55 5.06
CA PHE A 289 8.41 -7.32 6.12
C PHE A 289 8.99 -6.64 7.36
N GLN A 290 10.21 -7.03 7.76
CA GLN A 290 10.90 -6.37 8.87
C GLN A 290 11.13 -4.88 8.57
N ALA A 291 11.63 -4.56 7.37
CA ALA A 291 11.90 -3.20 6.97
C ALA A 291 10.63 -2.34 6.91
N VAL A 292 9.55 -2.89 6.34
CA VAL A 292 8.24 -2.22 6.27
C VAL A 292 7.65 -2.02 7.67
N SER A 293 7.82 -2.98 8.58
CA SER A 293 7.37 -2.88 9.97
C SER A 293 8.06 -1.70 10.68
N CYS A 294 9.40 -1.63 10.63
CA CYS A 294 10.17 -0.51 11.19
C CYS A 294 9.65 0.84 10.65
N LEU A 295 9.47 0.97 9.33
CA LEU A 295 8.97 2.20 8.72
C LEU A 295 7.54 2.55 9.14
N GLN A 296 6.69 1.56 9.42
CA GLN A 296 5.34 1.79 9.96
C GLN A 296 5.35 2.28 11.41
N GLU A 297 6.36 1.90 12.19
CA GLU A 297 6.57 2.31 13.57
C GLU A 297 7.37 3.62 13.69
N GLY A 298 7.86 4.15 12.57
CA GLY A 298 8.62 5.40 12.55
C GLY A 298 10.10 5.21 12.87
N VAL A 299 10.64 4.03 12.57
CA VAL A 299 12.03 3.62 12.77
C VAL A 299 12.69 3.34 11.41
N CYS A 300 13.93 3.79 11.25
CA CYS A 300 14.76 3.49 10.09
C CYS A 300 15.16 2.01 10.09
N PRO A 301 14.84 1.23 9.05
CA PRO A 301 15.20 -0.19 8.98
C PRO A 301 16.71 -0.44 8.79
N ASP A 302 17.45 0.56 8.31
CA ASP A 302 18.86 0.38 7.93
C ASP A 302 19.83 0.73 9.08
N CYS A 303 19.43 1.64 9.99
CA CYS A 303 20.27 2.04 11.13
C CYS A 303 19.57 2.10 12.50
N GLY A 304 18.29 1.71 12.58
CA GLY A 304 17.52 1.65 13.83
C GLY A 304 17.16 2.99 14.48
N GLN A 305 17.59 4.10 13.90
CA GLN A 305 17.29 5.45 14.40
C GLN A 305 15.84 5.85 14.06
N PRO A 306 15.21 6.73 14.86
CA PRO A 306 13.86 7.20 14.54
C PRO A 306 13.83 8.00 13.24
N LEU A 307 12.71 7.97 12.53
CA LEU A 307 12.47 8.88 11.41
C LEU A 307 12.34 10.32 11.93
N LYS A 308 12.84 11.27 11.13
CA LYS A 308 12.83 12.70 11.43
C LYS A 308 11.41 13.21 11.63
N VAL A 309 11.17 13.92 12.73
CA VAL A 309 9.89 14.59 12.98
C VAL A 309 9.83 15.88 12.16
N LEU A 310 8.88 15.97 11.24
CA LEU A 310 8.70 17.14 10.38
C LEU A 310 7.82 18.21 11.03
N ARG A 311 6.78 17.77 11.75
CA ARG A 311 5.86 18.64 12.51
C ARG A 311 5.08 17.81 13.52
N TYR A 312 4.35 18.49 14.40
CA TYR A 312 3.37 17.86 15.28
C TYR A 312 1.95 18.11 14.76
N ASN A 313 1.10 17.09 14.83
CA ASN A 313 -0.31 17.21 14.43
C ASN A 313 -1.06 18.09 15.46
N HIS A 314 -1.63 19.20 15.01
CA HIS A 314 -2.32 20.17 15.89
C HIS A 314 -3.53 19.59 16.65
N LYS A 315 -4.17 18.52 16.15
CA LYS A 315 -5.33 17.89 16.82
C LYS A 315 -4.92 16.81 17.82
N THR A 316 -3.90 16.02 17.48
CA THR A 316 -3.55 14.82 18.25
C THR A 316 -2.26 14.96 19.06
N GLY A 317 -1.48 16.01 18.82
CA GLY A 317 -0.15 16.20 19.40
C GLY A 317 0.90 15.20 18.92
N LYS A 318 0.55 14.28 18.01
CA LYS A 318 1.45 13.20 17.57
C LYS A 318 2.48 13.71 16.57
N PRO A 319 3.72 13.18 16.59
CA PRO A 319 4.73 13.51 15.60
C PRO A 319 4.29 13.04 14.21
N VAL A 320 4.59 13.86 13.21
CA VAL A 320 4.40 13.56 11.78
C VAL A 320 5.78 13.44 11.16
N GLN A 321 6.15 12.22 10.78
CA GLN A 321 7.46 11.89 10.20
C GLN A 321 7.44 11.75 8.67
N TRP A 322 6.24 11.64 8.09
CA TRP A 322 6.05 11.55 6.64
C TRP A 322 5.65 12.91 6.06
N SER A 323 6.16 13.21 4.87
CA SER A 323 5.93 14.46 4.15
C SER A 323 4.46 14.68 3.77
N ARG A 324 4.19 15.83 3.16
CA ARG A 324 2.98 15.98 2.34
C ARG A 324 3.08 15.08 1.10
N PRO A 325 1.95 14.68 0.50
CA PRO A 325 1.95 13.92 -0.73
C PRO A 325 2.77 14.62 -1.83
N VAL A 326 3.60 13.86 -2.52
CA VAL A 326 4.32 14.21 -3.74
C VAL A 326 3.84 13.28 -4.86
N ASP A 327 3.97 13.70 -6.12
CA ASP A 327 3.61 12.84 -7.25
C ASP A 327 4.48 11.57 -7.26
N SER A 328 3.90 10.43 -7.61
CA SER A 328 4.65 9.17 -7.70
C SER A 328 5.79 9.18 -8.70
N VAL A 329 5.79 10.09 -9.69
CA VAL A 329 6.94 10.34 -10.59
C VAL A 329 8.22 10.67 -9.82
N TYR A 330 8.08 11.20 -8.60
CA TYR A 330 9.20 11.37 -7.68
C TYR A 330 9.98 10.05 -7.46
N LEU A 331 9.30 8.91 -7.36
CA LEU A 331 9.97 7.63 -7.15
C LEU A 331 10.88 7.27 -8.32
N ASP A 332 10.40 7.48 -9.55
CA ASP A 332 11.14 7.17 -10.77
C ASP A 332 12.34 8.11 -10.95
N LEU A 333 12.14 9.42 -10.76
CA LEU A 333 13.20 10.43 -10.85
C LEU A 333 14.35 10.17 -9.89
N TRP A 334 14.01 9.72 -8.68
CA TRP A 334 14.97 9.44 -7.63
C TRP A 334 15.48 8.00 -7.64
N GLN A 335 15.12 7.20 -8.66
CA GLN A 335 15.50 5.80 -8.80
C GLN A 335 15.23 5.01 -7.51
N ALA A 336 14.07 5.26 -6.92
CA ALA A 336 13.69 4.66 -5.65
C ALA A 336 13.48 3.16 -5.84
N GLU A 337 14.12 2.36 -4.99
CA GLU A 337 14.07 0.90 -5.04
C GLU A 337 12.94 0.40 -4.14
N GLU A 338 12.02 -0.38 -4.72
CA GLU A 338 10.89 -0.90 -3.96
C GLU A 338 11.32 -2.01 -2.99
N ILE A 339 10.86 -1.89 -1.75
CA ILE A 339 11.06 -2.90 -0.71
C ILE A 339 10.04 -4.01 -0.93
N SER A 340 10.45 -5.05 -1.65
CA SER A 340 9.78 -6.35 -1.74
C SER A 340 8.31 -6.26 -2.21
N GLY A 341 8.00 -5.34 -3.13
CA GLY A 341 6.64 -5.14 -3.67
C GLY A 341 5.64 -4.58 -2.66
N SER A 342 6.11 -4.01 -1.54
CA SER A 342 5.26 -3.48 -0.47
C SER A 342 4.76 -2.04 -0.73
N GLY A 343 5.21 -1.40 -1.81
CA GLY A 343 5.04 0.01 -2.11
C GLY A 343 5.75 0.95 -1.12
N TYR A 344 6.63 0.44 -0.26
CA TYR A 344 7.64 1.24 0.42
C TYR A 344 8.91 1.19 -0.41
N TYR A 345 9.68 2.27 -0.40
CA TYR A 345 10.86 2.42 -1.24
C TYR A 345 12.03 2.94 -0.43
N ARG A 346 13.23 2.48 -0.77
CA ARG A 346 14.48 3.14 -0.40
C ARG A 346 14.83 4.14 -1.50
N ILE A 347 15.16 5.36 -1.12
CA ILE A 347 15.67 6.36 -2.05
C ILE A 347 17.19 6.38 -1.91
N PRO A 348 17.95 6.09 -2.98
CA PRO A 348 19.41 6.09 -2.92
C PRO A 348 19.93 7.49 -2.53
N HIS A 349 20.95 7.51 -1.68
CA HIS A 349 21.61 8.75 -1.29
C HIS A 349 22.41 9.29 -2.49
N ARG A 350 22.02 10.44 -3.03
CA ARG A 350 22.82 11.19 -3.99
C ARG A 350 23.57 12.28 -3.24
N GLU A 351 24.90 12.25 -3.29
CA GLU A 351 25.70 13.41 -2.89
C GLU A 351 25.36 14.56 -3.83
N TRP A 352 24.58 15.52 -3.32
CA TRP A 352 24.38 16.78 -4.01
C TRP A 352 25.47 17.73 -3.52
N THR A 353 26.30 18.21 -4.43
CA THR A 353 27.40 19.12 -4.09
C THR A 353 26.87 20.38 -3.42
N GLY A 354 26.94 20.43 -2.08
CA GLY A 354 27.01 21.66 -1.29
C GLY A 354 25.75 22.18 -0.60
N TYR A 355 24.53 21.71 -0.93
CA TYR A 355 23.31 22.20 -0.28
C TYR A 355 22.25 21.10 -0.07
N ASN A 356 21.90 20.84 1.20
CA ASN A 356 20.76 20.00 1.57
C ASN A 356 19.45 20.79 1.40
N PHE A 357 18.84 20.67 0.22
CA PHE A 357 17.50 21.17 -0.01
C PHE A 357 16.47 20.10 0.37
N SER A 358 15.46 20.47 1.13
CA SER A 358 14.29 19.61 1.33
C SER A 358 13.56 19.37 0.00
N PRO A 359 12.77 18.30 -0.14
CA PRO A 359 12.03 18.01 -1.38
C PRO A 359 11.15 19.17 -1.87
N GLY A 360 10.59 19.97 -0.96
CA GLY A 360 9.82 21.17 -1.32
C GLY A 360 10.70 22.34 -1.80
N GLU A 361 11.95 22.41 -1.37
CA GLU A 361 12.92 23.39 -1.84
C GLU A 361 13.51 22.99 -3.19
N LEU A 362 13.75 21.70 -3.42
CA LEU A 362 14.13 21.18 -4.74
C LEU A 362 13.05 21.43 -5.78
N LEU A 363 11.78 21.18 -5.45
CA LEU A 363 10.65 21.48 -6.35
C LEU A 363 10.62 22.97 -6.71
N LYS A 364 10.84 23.85 -5.74
CA LYS A 364 10.90 25.31 -5.97
C LYS A 364 12.10 25.69 -6.84
N LEU A 365 13.27 25.06 -6.64
CA LEU A 365 14.46 25.30 -7.45
C LEU A 365 14.24 24.88 -8.90
N GLU A 366 13.67 23.71 -9.13
CA GLU A 366 13.31 23.25 -10.47
C GLU A 366 12.25 24.14 -11.12
N GLU A 367 11.24 24.59 -10.38
CA GLU A 367 10.25 25.57 -10.86
C GLU A 367 10.91 26.89 -11.29
N MET A 368 11.88 27.37 -10.51
CA MET A 368 12.65 28.58 -10.84
C MET A 368 13.53 28.38 -12.08
N GLU A 369 14.23 27.26 -12.21
CA GLU A 369 15.02 26.95 -13.40
C GLU A 369 14.16 26.79 -14.65
N ALA A 370 12.99 26.18 -14.52
CA ALA A 370 12.07 26.02 -15.64
C ALA A 370 11.50 27.39 -16.08
N ARG A 371 11.21 28.29 -15.15
CA ARG A 371 10.86 29.69 -15.47
C ARG A 371 11.99 30.43 -16.16
N LYS A 372 13.23 30.24 -15.70
CA LYS A 372 14.42 30.82 -16.33
C LYS A 372 14.58 30.33 -17.77
N ARG A 373 14.44 29.02 -18.03
CA ARG A 373 14.48 28.45 -19.38
C ARG A 373 13.39 29.00 -20.29
N ALA A 374 12.16 29.10 -19.80
CA ALA A 374 11.05 29.70 -20.55
C ALA A 374 11.31 31.17 -20.89
N TRP A 375 11.84 31.94 -19.95
CA TRP A 375 12.20 33.34 -20.15
C TRP A 375 13.30 33.50 -21.21
N VAL A 376 14.34 32.66 -21.16
CA VAL A 376 15.42 32.64 -22.18
C VAL A 376 14.85 32.33 -23.57
N ARG A 377 13.92 31.39 -23.69
CA ARG A 377 13.27 31.07 -24.96
C ARG A 377 12.48 32.26 -25.52
N VAL A 378 11.65 32.90 -24.69
CA VAL A 378 10.89 34.10 -25.08
C VAL A 378 11.81 35.25 -25.48
N ALA A 379 12.93 35.43 -24.76
CA ALA A 379 13.93 36.44 -25.11
C ALA A 379 14.61 36.15 -26.46
N ALA A 380 14.92 34.88 -26.75
CA ALA A 380 15.48 34.46 -28.04
C ALA A 380 14.50 34.67 -29.20
N GLU A 381 13.23 34.27 -29.03
CA GLU A 381 12.15 34.51 -30.02
C GLU A 381 11.96 36.01 -30.28
N ARG A 382 12.03 36.84 -29.25
CA ARG A 382 11.96 38.30 -29.39
C ARG A 382 13.14 38.87 -30.18
N ALA A 383 14.37 38.45 -29.86
CA ALA A 383 15.57 38.89 -30.57
C ALA A 383 15.57 38.45 -32.05
N GLU A 384 14.97 37.30 -32.36
CA GLU A 384 14.79 36.85 -33.74
C GLU A 384 13.78 37.71 -34.50
N ARG A 385 12.64 38.08 -33.87
CA ARG A 385 11.68 39.02 -34.47
C ARG A 385 12.29 40.39 -34.70
N GLU A 386 13.04 40.93 -33.75
CA GLU A 386 13.71 42.23 -33.89
C GLU A 386 14.73 42.20 -35.05
N ARG A 387 15.50 41.11 -35.21
CA ARG A 387 16.39 40.93 -36.36
C ARG A 387 15.64 40.82 -37.68
N ALA A 388 14.48 40.16 -37.71
CA ALA A 388 13.66 40.06 -38.92
C ALA A 388 13.09 41.42 -39.34
N VAL A 389 12.61 42.22 -38.38
CA VAL A 389 12.13 43.59 -38.62
C VAL A 389 13.25 44.49 -39.13
N GLU A 390 14.44 44.42 -38.52
CA GLU A 390 15.60 45.18 -38.98
C GLU A 390 16.02 44.77 -40.40
N ALA A 391 16.05 43.47 -40.69
CA ALA A 391 16.36 42.97 -42.03
C ALA A 391 15.35 43.44 -43.08
N GLU A 392 14.06 43.46 -42.74
CA GLU A 392 13.00 43.96 -43.62
C GLU A 392 13.15 45.48 -43.85
N TYR A 393 13.42 46.24 -42.79
CA TYR A 393 13.68 47.67 -42.86
C TYR A 393 14.89 48.00 -43.76
N GLN A 394 16.01 47.28 -43.59
CA GLN A 394 17.19 47.40 -44.44
C GLN A 394 16.88 47.05 -45.90
N ALA A 395 16.08 46.01 -46.15
CA ALA A 395 15.69 45.61 -47.50
C ALA A 395 14.76 46.63 -48.18
N VAL A 396 13.93 47.36 -47.42
CA VAL A 396 13.11 48.47 -47.92
C VAL A 396 14.00 49.68 -48.25
N LEU A 397 14.91 50.05 -47.36
CA LEU A 397 15.90 51.12 -47.59
C LEU A 397 16.74 50.88 -48.84
N TRP A 398 17.27 49.67 -49.02
CA TRP A 398 18.05 49.30 -50.20
C TRP A 398 17.24 49.38 -51.50
N ARG A 399 15.95 48.99 -51.48
CA ARG A 399 15.06 49.13 -52.65
C ARG A 399 14.74 50.58 -52.97
N GLY A 400 14.66 51.44 -51.96
CA GLY A 400 14.46 52.89 -52.15
C GLY A 400 15.70 53.62 -52.68
N LEU A 401 16.90 53.07 -52.51
CA LEU A 401 18.15 53.63 -53.05
C LEU A 401 18.46 53.18 -54.50
N MET A 402 17.85 52.08 -54.95
CA MET A 402 18.05 51.49 -56.28
C MET A 402 17.00 51.92 -57.32
N ASN A 403 15.94 52.61 -56.87
CA ASN A 403 14.97 53.32 -57.71
C ASN A 403 15.27 54.82 -57.66
#